data_AF-A0A382RQ66-F1
#
_entry.id   AF-A0A382RQ66-F1
#
_cell.length_a   1.000
_cell.length_b   1.000
_cell.length_c   1.000
_cell.angle_alpha   90.00
_cell.angle_beta   90.00
_cell.angle_gamma   90.00
#
_symmetry.space_group_name_H-M   'P 1'
#
loop_
_entity.id
_entity.type
_entity.pdbx_description
1 polymer ?
#
loop_
_entity_poly.entity_id
_entity_poly.type
_entity_poly.pdbx_seq_one_letter_code
_entity_poly.pdbx_strand_id
1 'polypeptide(L)'
;MHLSPKKHLLELDRVIDKNLDRDKFLRMDKNENLKGFSKEIIQDIQKMISSDFLTAYPEVGPLYNKLAEHLNIPREKIYLTSGSDAGIKAVYEVYVDSGDEVVVINPTYAMYHVYSKMFDAQLVKVDFDENLALPPGRIIEKISPATKLVCIANPNSPTGTILPIQDLEKIIKVASKNEAL
;
A
#
# COMPACT_ATOMS: atom_id res chain seq x y z
N MET A 1 -30.87 -20.69 -4.82
CA MET A 1 -30.07 -19.47 -4.98
C MET A 1 -28.72 -19.89 -5.53
N HIS A 2 -28.35 -19.48 -6.75
CA HIS A 2 -27.03 -19.80 -7.32
C HIS A 2 -26.10 -18.63 -7.00
N LEU A 3 -25.11 -18.86 -6.13
CA LEU A 3 -24.08 -17.87 -5.85
C LEU A 3 -23.02 -17.97 -6.94
N SER A 4 -22.69 -16.85 -7.58
CA SER A 4 -21.63 -16.76 -8.59
C SER A 4 -20.71 -15.59 -8.26
N PRO A 5 -19.37 -15.76 -8.30
CA PRO A 5 -18.43 -14.67 -8.07
C PRO A 5 -18.51 -13.64 -9.20
N LYS A 6 -18.08 -12.40 -8.91
CA LYS A 6 -17.94 -11.35 -9.94
C LYS A 6 -16.98 -11.83 -11.03
N LYS A 7 -17.31 -11.56 -12.30
CA LYS A 7 -16.58 -12.10 -13.46
C LYS A 7 -15.08 -11.73 -13.45
N HIS A 8 -14.73 -10.47 -13.21
CA HIS A 8 -13.34 -10.02 -13.17
C HIS A 8 -12.50 -10.72 -12.07
N LEU A 9 -13.13 -11.21 -11.00
CA LEU A 9 -12.42 -11.94 -9.93
C LEU A 9 -11.98 -13.35 -10.35
N LEU A 10 -12.62 -13.92 -11.38
CA LEU A 10 -12.22 -15.21 -11.96
C LEU A 10 -10.95 -15.09 -12.81
N GLU A 11 -10.65 -13.88 -13.30
CA GLU A 11 -9.52 -13.58 -14.18
C GLU A 11 -8.29 -13.05 -13.41
N LEU A 12 -8.37 -13.01 -12.08
CA LEU A 12 -7.26 -12.61 -11.22
C LEU A 12 -6.12 -13.61 -11.30
N ASP A 13 -4.93 -13.11 -11.64
CA ASP A 13 -3.70 -13.87 -11.55
C ASP A 13 -3.33 -14.08 -10.08
N ARG A 14 -3.16 -15.34 -9.69
CA ARG A 14 -2.86 -15.76 -8.32
C ARG A 14 -1.51 -16.46 -8.32
N VAL A 15 -0.49 -15.75 -7.86
CA VAL A 15 0.82 -16.35 -7.65
C VAL A 15 0.73 -17.27 -6.44
N ILE A 16 0.83 -18.58 -6.67
CA ILE A 16 0.88 -19.59 -5.61
C ILE A 16 2.35 -19.78 -5.23
N ASP A 17 2.71 -19.35 -4.02
CA ASP A 17 4.03 -19.62 -3.45
C ASP A 17 4.15 -21.13 -3.17
N LYS A 18 5.02 -21.81 -3.93
CA LYS A 18 5.26 -23.25 -3.78
C LYS A 18 6.26 -23.55 -2.66
N ASN A 19 6.97 -22.54 -2.15
CA ASN A 19 7.98 -22.67 -1.10
C ASN A 19 7.39 -22.22 0.23
N LEU A 20 6.51 -23.05 0.78
CA LEU A 20 5.78 -22.73 2.03
C LEU A 20 6.69 -22.67 3.27
N ASP A 21 7.84 -23.34 3.24
CA ASP A 21 8.82 -23.34 4.33
C ASP A 21 10.14 -22.69 3.87
N ARG A 22 10.47 -21.55 4.48
CA ARG A 22 11.67 -20.76 4.19
C ARG A 22 12.65 -20.73 5.37
N ASP A 23 12.41 -21.50 6.43
CA ASP A 23 13.17 -21.39 7.70
C ASP A 23 14.61 -21.87 7.57
N LYS A 24 14.88 -22.74 6.59
CA LYS A 24 16.22 -23.27 6.32
C LYS A 24 17.07 -22.39 5.41
N PHE A 25 16.51 -21.31 4.87
CA PHE A 25 17.18 -20.45 3.90
C PHE A 25 17.46 -19.06 4.47
N LEU A 26 18.48 -18.41 3.92
CA LEU A 26 18.65 -16.98 4.13
C LEU A 26 17.55 -16.23 3.38
N ARG A 27 16.70 -15.52 4.13
CA ARG A 27 15.54 -14.80 3.59
C ARG A 27 15.97 -13.46 3.02
N MET A 28 16.08 -13.37 1.69
CA MET A 28 16.44 -12.15 0.96
C MET A 28 15.37 -11.74 -0.06
N ASP A 29 14.16 -12.29 0.07
CA ASP A 29 13.07 -12.21 -0.92
C ASP A 29 11.92 -11.26 -0.54
N LYS A 30 11.72 -10.93 0.76
CA LYS A 30 10.54 -10.18 1.24
C LYS A 30 10.80 -8.87 1.99
N ASN A 31 11.98 -8.24 1.83
CA ASN A 31 12.34 -6.96 2.47
C ASN A 31 12.12 -6.93 4.00
N GLU A 32 12.23 -8.07 4.67
CA GLU A 32 12.03 -8.20 6.11
C GLU A 32 13.22 -7.61 6.89
N ASN A 33 12.97 -7.09 8.09
CA ASN A 33 14.07 -6.64 8.97
C ASN A 33 14.87 -7.83 9.48
N LEU A 34 16.10 -7.99 8.96
CA LEU A 34 17.00 -9.10 9.33
C LEU A 34 17.65 -8.94 10.73
N LYS A 35 17.63 -7.74 11.32
CA LYS A 35 18.26 -7.49 12.63
C LYS A 35 17.37 -7.92 13.80
N GLY A 36 16.06 -7.94 13.60
CA GLY A 36 15.08 -8.14 14.67
C GLY A 36 15.01 -6.97 15.67
N PHE A 37 14.33 -7.20 16.79
CA PHE A 37 14.23 -6.25 17.89
C PHE A 37 15.31 -6.51 18.96
N SER A 38 15.62 -5.51 19.78
CA SER A 38 16.55 -5.68 20.90
C SER A 38 15.97 -6.61 21.97
N LYS A 39 16.84 -7.18 22.82
CA LYS A 39 16.42 -8.11 23.89
C LYS A 39 15.48 -7.42 24.88
N GLU A 40 15.74 -6.16 25.17
CA GLU A 40 14.97 -5.33 26.10
C GLU A 40 13.53 -5.16 25.58
N ILE A 41 13.37 -4.84 24.30
CA ILE A 41 12.04 -4.72 23.66
C ILE A 41 11.29 -6.06 23.73
N ILE A 42 11.95 -7.17 23.42
CA ILE A 42 11.33 -8.50 23.49
C ILE A 42 10.89 -8.84 24.91
N GLN A 43 11.73 -8.56 25.91
CA GLN A 43 11.38 -8.78 27.32
C GLN A 43 10.20 -7.93 27.76
N ASP A 44 10.11 -6.68 27.32
CA ASP A 44 8.99 -5.82 27.66
C ASP A 44 7.69 -6.28 27.00
N ILE A 45 7.73 -6.71 25.73
CA ILE A 45 6.57 -7.33 25.06
C ILE A 45 6.13 -8.58 25.84
N GLN A 46 7.06 -9.45 26.24
CA GLN A 46 6.75 -10.67 26.99
C GLN A 46 6.04 -10.38 28.32
N LYS A 47 6.46 -9.33 29.05
CA LYS A 47 5.80 -8.91 30.30
C LYS A 47 4.38 -8.41 30.10
N MET A 48 4.04 -7.92 28.90
CA MET A 48 2.68 -7.46 28.58
C MET A 48 1.72 -8.61 28.27
N ILE A 49 2.23 -9.80 27.92
CA ILE A 49 1.38 -10.94 27.56
C ILE A 49 0.76 -11.53 28.83
N SER A 50 -0.55 -11.40 28.95
CA SER A 50 -1.38 -12.01 29.99
C SER A 50 -2.57 -12.76 29.37
N SER A 51 -3.26 -13.59 30.16
CA SER A 51 -4.49 -14.26 29.69
C SER A 51 -5.54 -13.25 29.21
N ASP A 52 -5.72 -12.16 29.96
CA ASP A 52 -6.67 -11.11 29.60
C ASP A 52 -6.26 -10.40 28.31
N PHE A 53 -4.97 -10.12 28.13
CA PHE A 53 -4.45 -9.52 26.89
C PHE A 53 -4.74 -10.38 25.65
N LEU A 54 -4.68 -11.71 25.78
CA LEU A 54 -4.92 -12.64 24.66
C LEU A 54 -6.42 -12.89 24.38
N THR A 55 -7.30 -12.60 25.33
CA THR A 55 -8.73 -12.93 25.25
C THR A 55 -9.63 -11.72 25.02
N ALA A 56 -9.10 -10.51 25.22
CA ALA A 56 -9.84 -9.26 25.05
C ALA A 56 -9.62 -8.62 23.66
N TYR A 57 -10.57 -7.78 23.26
CA TYR A 57 -10.35 -6.85 22.15
C TYR A 57 -9.32 -5.78 22.55
N PRO A 58 -8.43 -5.35 21.64
CA PRO A 58 -7.39 -4.38 21.98
C PRO A 58 -7.95 -2.96 22.10
N GLU A 59 -7.50 -2.25 23.14
CA GLU A 59 -7.73 -0.82 23.29
C GLU A 59 -6.75 -0.02 22.42
N VAL A 60 -7.24 0.61 21.36
CA VAL A 60 -6.39 1.30 20.37
C VAL A 60 -6.12 2.78 20.69
N GLY A 61 -6.90 3.38 21.60
CA GLY A 61 -6.79 4.80 21.96
C GLY A 61 -5.37 5.24 22.38
N PRO A 62 -4.68 4.50 23.27
CA PRO A 62 -3.30 4.83 23.64
C PRO A 62 -2.31 4.83 22.47
N LEU A 63 -2.48 3.90 21.50
CA LEU A 63 -1.63 3.84 20.31
C LEU A 63 -1.86 5.05 19.40
N TYR A 64 -3.13 5.42 19.18
CA TYR A 64 -3.47 6.62 18.43
C TYR A 64 -2.82 7.88 19.01
N ASN A 65 -2.89 8.07 20.32
CA ASN A 65 -2.31 9.24 20.98
C ASN A 65 -0.79 9.27 20.84
N LYS A 66 -0.12 8.13 21.05
CA LYS A 66 1.35 8.01 20.88
C LYS A 66 1.78 8.31 19.44
N LEU A 67 1.03 7.83 18.44
CA LEU A 67 1.33 8.09 17.03
C LEU A 67 1.08 9.56 16.66
N ALA A 68 -0.01 10.16 17.14
CA ALA A 68 -0.31 11.57 16.92
C ALA A 68 0.81 12.48 17.47
N GLU A 69 1.28 12.20 18.68
CA GLU A 69 2.42 12.90 19.29
C GLU A 69 3.71 12.68 18.49
N HIS A 70 4.04 11.43 18.18
CA HIS A 70 5.28 11.08 17.46
C HIS A 70 5.36 11.69 16.06
N LEU A 71 4.24 11.69 15.33
CA LEU A 71 4.14 12.22 13.96
C LEU A 71 3.84 13.73 13.93
N ASN A 72 3.53 14.33 15.08
CA ASN A 72 3.09 15.73 15.19
C ASN A 72 1.88 16.06 14.29
N ILE A 73 0.86 15.20 14.29
CA ILE A 73 -0.40 15.40 13.55
C ILE A 73 -1.61 15.09 14.43
N PRO A 74 -2.80 15.67 14.15
CA PRO A 74 -4.02 15.34 14.87
C PRO A 74 -4.38 13.86 14.74
N ARG A 75 -4.98 13.28 15.78
CA ARG A 75 -5.42 11.86 15.79
C ARG A 75 -6.39 11.57 14.65
N GLU A 76 -7.24 12.53 14.29
CA GLU A 76 -8.25 12.43 13.24
C GLU A 76 -7.63 12.28 11.84
N LYS A 77 -6.33 12.53 11.70
CA LYS A 77 -5.55 12.32 10.47
C LYS A 77 -4.90 10.94 10.41
N ILE A 78 -5.15 10.06 11.40
CA ILE A 78 -4.56 8.72 11.47
C ILE A 78 -5.66 7.67 11.30
N TYR A 79 -5.41 6.68 10.45
CA TYR A 79 -6.24 5.50 10.30
C TYR A 79 -5.37 4.25 10.46
N LEU A 80 -5.62 3.48 11.53
CA LEU A 80 -4.85 2.26 11.82
C LEU A 80 -5.36 1.09 10.99
N THR A 81 -4.44 0.35 10.41
CA THR A 81 -4.73 -0.81 9.55
C THR A 81 -3.78 -1.96 9.87
N SER A 82 -4.20 -3.19 9.58
CA SER A 82 -3.39 -4.40 9.74
C SER A 82 -2.36 -4.53 8.61
N GLY A 83 -1.40 -3.61 8.59
CA GLY A 83 -0.39 -3.50 7.54
C GLY A 83 -0.84 -2.65 6.35
N SER A 84 0.13 -2.27 5.50
CA SER A 84 -0.10 -1.37 4.36
C SER A 84 -1.12 -1.90 3.36
N ASP A 85 -1.18 -3.22 3.14
CA ASP A 85 -2.11 -3.82 2.19
C ASP A 85 -3.57 -3.57 2.57
N ALA A 86 -3.89 -3.63 3.86
CA ALA A 86 -5.23 -3.32 4.36
C ALA A 86 -5.55 -1.82 4.19
N GLY A 87 -4.56 -0.94 4.38
CA GLY A 87 -4.73 0.50 4.11
C GLY A 87 -4.94 0.83 2.65
N ILE A 88 -4.14 0.24 1.76
CA ILE A 88 -4.33 0.41 0.30
C ILE A 88 -5.71 -0.13 -0.09
N LYS A 89 -6.09 -1.32 0.37
CA LYS A 89 -7.41 -1.90 0.09
C LYS A 89 -8.55 -1.00 0.55
N ALA A 90 -8.46 -0.42 1.75
CA ALA A 90 -9.47 0.50 2.27
C ALA A 90 -9.64 1.75 1.37
N VAL A 91 -8.54 2.27 0.80
CA VAL A 91 -8.62 3.37 -0.18
C VAL A 91 -9.39 2.94 -1.43
N TYR A 92 -9.10 1.75 -1.98
CA TYR A 92 -9.85 1.23 -3.13
C TYR A 92 -11.33 1.00 -2.79
N GLU A 93 -11.63 0.42 -1.63
CA GLU A 93 -13.02 0.15 -1.19
C GLU A 93 -13.86 1.42 -1.04
N VAL A 94 -13.25 2.52 -0.63
CA VAL A 94 -13.96 3.78 -0.37
C VAL A 94 -14.09 4.64 -1.63
N TYR A 95 -13.08 4.60 -2.51
CA TYR A 95 -12.94 5.60 -3.57
C TYR A 95 -12.97 5.06 -4.99
N VAL A 96 -12.86 3.75 -5.23
CA VAL A 96 -12.72 3.20 -6.59
C VAL A 96 -13.94 2.35 -6.95
N ASP A 97 -14.67 2.81 -7.96
CA ASP A 97 -15.76 2.07 -8.58
C ASP A 97 -15.28 1.26 -9.81
N SER A 98 -16.11 0.31 -10.25
CA SER A 98 -15.85 -0.45 -11.49
C SER A 98 -15.79 0.49 -12.68
N GLY A 99 -14.71 0.41 -13.44
CA GLY A 99 -14.44 1.27 -14.59
C GLY A 99 -13.65 2.55 -14.28
N ASP A 100 -13.44 2.91 -13.02
CA ASP A 100 -12.65 4.09 -12.65
C ASP A 100 -11.19 3.93 -13.06
N GLU A 101 -10.56 5.04 -13.45
CA GLU A 101 -9.16 5.04 -13.88
C GLU A 101 -8.21 5.14 -12.68
N VAL A 102 -7.24 4.23 -12.61
CA VAL A 102 -6.20 4.23 -11.58
C VAL A 102 -4.83 4.30 -12.24
N VAL A 103 -4.10 5.38 -11.97
CA VAL A 103 -2.75 5.61 -12.49
C VAL A 103 -1.73 5.00 -11.55
N VAL A 104 -0.81 4.18 -12.06
CA VAL A 104 0.29 3.58 -11.30
C VAL A 104 1.62 3.72 -12.04
N ILE A 105 2.72 3.86 -11.30
CA ILE A 105 4.06 3.72 -11.89
C ILE A 105 4.37 2.23 -12.13
N ASN A 106 5.16 1.87 -13.13
CA ASN A 106 5.43 0.46 -13.47
C ASN A 106 6.89 0.20 -13.88
N PRO A 107 7.62 -0.73 -13.23
CA PRO A 107 7.17 -1.61 -12.15
C PRO A 107 7.02 -0.89 -10.80
N THR A 108 6.12 -1.39 -9.96
CA THR A 108 5.88 -0.88 -8.60
C THR A 108 5.37 -1.99 -7.67
N TYR A 109 4.94 -1.64 -6.46
CA TYR A 109 4.35 -2.56 -5.51
C TYR A 109 3.14 -3.28 -6.12
N ALA A 110 3.21 -4.61 -6.14
CA ALA A 110 2.30 -5.45 -6.91
C ALA A 110 0.83 -5.29 -6.51
N MET A 111 0.56 -4.94 -5.24
CA MET A 111 -0.81 -4.86 -4.74
C MET A 111 -1.64 -3.76 -5.38
N TYR A 112 -1.05 -2.70 -5.93
CA TYR A 112 -1.83 -1.72 -6.71
C TYR A 112 -2.48 -2.37 -7.93
N HIS A 113 -1.74 -3.22 -8.65
CA HIS A 113 -2.27 -3.95 -9.80
C HIS A 113 -3.33 -4.97 -9.39
N VAL A 114 -3.09 -5.68 -8.29
CA VAL A 114 -4.03 -6.68 -7.75
C VAL A 114 -5.35 -6.00 -7.37
N TYR A 115 -5.29 -4.89 -6.63
CA TYR A 115 -6.49 -4.18 -6.23
C TYR A 115 -7.20 -3.51 -7.39
N SER A 116 -6.51 -2.90 -8.35
CA SER A 116 -7.19 -2.39 -9.56
C SER A 116 -7.98 -3.48 -10.28
N LYS A 117 -7.44 -4.69 -10.43
CA LYS A 117 -8.20 -5.82 -11.00
C LYS A 117 -9.34 -6.30 -10.10
N MET A 118 -9.12 -6.37 -8.79
CA MET A 118 -10.15 -6.81 -7.83
C MET A 118 -11.35 -5.87 -7.77
N PHE A 119 -11.13 -4.58 -7.96
CA PHE A 119 -12.16 -3.54 -7.98
C PHE A 119 -12.65 -3.19 -9.40
N ASP A 120 -12.19 -3.93 -10.41
CA ASP A 120 -12.58 -3.74 -11.82
C ASP A 120 -12.24 -2.35 -12.37
N ALA A 121 -11.16 -1.77 -11.87
CA ALA A 121 -10.66 -0.45 -12.26
C ALA A 121 -9.83 -0.52 -13.55
N GLN A 122 -9.88 0.56 -14.34
CA GLN A 122 -9.07 0.76 -15.53
C GLN A 122 -7.66 1.18 -15.12
N LEU A 123 -6.72 0.23 -15.18
CA LEU A 123 -5.33 0.48 -14.78
C LEU A 123 -4.54 1.20 -15.88
N VAL A 124 -4.07 2.41 -15.59
CA VAL A 124 -3.17 3.19 -16.45
C VAL A 124 -1.75 3.13 -15.91
N LYS A 125 -0.84 2.54 -16.70
CA LYS A 125 0.56 2.36 -16.29
C LYS A 125 1.45 3.47 -16.84
N VAL A 126 2.37 3.93 -15.99
CA VAL A 126 3.46 4.84 -16.35
C VAL A 126 4.78 4.09 -16.22
N ASP A 127 5.30 3.64 -17.35
CA ASP A 127 6.50 2.80 -17.36
C ASP A 127 7.77 3.62 -17.08
N PHE A 128 8.62 3.11 -16.19
CA PHE A 128 10.02 3.54 -16.12
C PHE A 128 10.70 3.34 -17.48
N ASP A 129 11.69 4.18 -17.79
CA ASP A 129 12.54 3.94 -18.96
C ASP A 129 13.60 2.84 -18.69
N GLU A 130 14.40 2.53 -19.71
CA GLU A 130 15.47 1.54 -19.65
C GLU A 130 16.55 1.83 -18.59
N ASN A 131 16.66 3.08 -18.14
CA ASN A 131 17.60 3.52 -17.11
C ASN A 131 16.96 3.63 -15.72
N LEU A 132 15.74 3.11 -15.54
CA LEU A 132 14.93 3.26 -14.32
C LEU A 132 14.68 4.73 -13.95
N ALA A 133 14.63 5.62 -14.94
CA ALA A 133 14.20 6.99 -14.73
C ALA A 133 12.69 7.12 -15.00
N LEU A 134 12.04 7.95 -14.18
CA LEU A 134 10.62 8.27 -14.33
C LEU A 134 10.41 9.76 -14.08
N PRO A 135 10.56 10.61 -15.12
CA PRO A 135 10.29 12.03 -15.00
C PRO A 135 8.84 12.27 -14.56
N PRO A 136 8.58 13.20 -13.62
CA PRO A 136 7.22 13.46 -13.12
C PRO A 136 6.24 13.87 -14.22
N GLY A 137 6.74 14.49 -15.30
CA GLY A 137 5.93 14.83 -16.47
C GLY A 137 5.21 13.62 -17.08
N ARG A 138 5.85 12.45 -17.11
CA ARG A 138 5.23 11.23 -17.64
C ARG A 138 4.04 10.75 -16.79
N ILE A 139 4.07 11.01 -15.48
CA ILE A 139 2.96 10.71 -14.56
C ILE A 139 1.86 11.74 -14.76
N ILE A 140 2.22 13.03 -14.77
CA ILE A 140 1.29 14.15 -14.95
C ILE A 140 0.48 14.03 -16.24
N GLU A 141 1.11 13.63 -17.35
CA GLU A 141 0.45 13.43 -18.65
C GLU A 141 -0.60 12.31 -18.66
N LYS A 142 -0.57 11.41 -17.67
CA LYS A 142 -1.53 10.32 -17.52
C LYS A 142 -2.66 10.62 -16.56
N ILE A 143 -2.59 11.74 -15.84
CA ILE A 143 -3.69 12.20 -14.97
C ILE A 143 -4.70 12.95 -15.83
N SER A 144 -5.93 12.43 -15.85
CA SER A 144 -7.06 12.93 -16.60
C SER A 144 -8.25 13.22 -15.68
N PRO A 145 -9.32 13.89 -16.15
CA PRO A 145 -10.57 14.02 -15.39
C PRO A 145 -11.26 12.67 -15.08
N ALA A 146 -10.86 11.58 -15.73
CA ALA A 146 -11.34 10.23 -15.42
C ALA A 146 -10.52 9.56 -14.32
N THR A 147 -9.30 10.06 -14.03
CA THR A 147 -8.42 9.49 -13.00
C THR A 147 -9.05 9.63 -11.63
N LYS A 148 -9.25 8.50 -10.96
CA LYS A 148 -9.77 8.46 -9.59
C LYS A 148 -8.69 8.39 -8.54
N LEU A 149 -7.61 7.68 -8.83
CA LEU A 149 -6.52 7.41 -7.89
C LEU A 149 -5.16 7.40 -8.59
N VAL A 150 -4.15 8.02 -7.98
CA VAL A 150 -2.76 7.97 -8.42
C VAL A 150 -1.90 7.26 -7.37
N CYS A 151 -1.47 6.03 -7.64
CA CYS A 151 -0.65 5.25 -6.70
C CYS A 151 0.86 5.41 -6.98
N ILE A 152 1.59 5.95 -6.00
CA ILE A 152 3.05 6.12 -6.07
C ILE A 152 3.68 5.57 -4.79
N ALA A 153 4.49 4.52 -4.92
CA ALA A 153 5.38 4.08 -3.84
C ALA A 153 6.67 4.92 -3.87
N ASN A 154 7.07 5.49 -2.72
CA ASN A 154 8.27 6.31 -2.60
C ASN A 154 8.95 6.12 -1.23
N PRO A 155 10.14 5.49 -1.14
CA PRO A 155 10.90 4.86 -2.23
C PRO A 155 10.09 3.76 -2.94
N ASN A 156 10.29 3.60 -4.24
CA ASN A 156 9.57 2.60 -5.02
C ASN A 156 10.13 1.20 -4.78
N SER A 157 9.24 0.20 -4.68
CA SER A 157 9.60 -1.23 -4.76
C SER A 157 9.11 -1.75 -6.11
N PRO A 158 9.92 -2.42 -6.94
CA PRO A 158 11.21 -3.02 -6.59
C PRO A 158 12.45 -2.17 -6.92
N THR A 159 12.30 -1.01 -7.57
CA THR A 159 13.43 -0.28 -8.18
C THR A 159 14.32 0.45 -7.17
N GLY A 160 13.83 0.74 -5.97
CA GLY A 160 14.52 1.55 -4.97
C GLY A 160 14.58 3.05 -5.31
N THR A 161 13.97 3.48 -6.42
CA THR A 161 14.02 4.87 -6.89
C THR A 161 13.22 5.80 -5.97
N ILE A 162 13.67 7.05 -5.85
CA ILE A 162 13.01 8.09 -5.06
C ILE A 162 12.59 9.24 -5.97
N LEU A 163 11.31 9.62 -5.90
CA LEU A 163 10.83 10.88 -6.46
C LEU A 163 11.07 12.00 -5.43
N PRO A 164 11.74 13.11 -5.82
CA PRO A 164 11.91 14.27 -4.96
C PRO A 164 10.56 14.87 -4.53
N ILE A 165 10.53 15.51 -3.35
CA ILE A 165 9.33 16.15 -2.82
C ILE A 165 8.76 17.18 -3.80
N GLN A 166 9.61 17.99 -4.45
CA GLN A 166 9.13 19.01 -5.39
C GLN A 166 8.42 18.39 -6.62
N ASP A 167 8.77 17.16 -6.98
CA ASP A 167 8.14 16.46 -8.09
C ASP A 167 6.82 15.81 -7.67
N LEU A 168 6.75 15.27 -6.45
CA LEU A 168 5.50 14.82 -5.84
C LEU A 168 4.49 15.97 -5.69
N GLU A 169 4.93 17.16 -5.26
CA GLU A 169 4.08 18.34 -5.15
C GLU A 169 3.46 18.75 -6.50
N LYS A 170 4.23 18.66 -7.59
CA LYS A 170 3.71 18.92 -8.95
C LYS A 170 2.64 17.91 -9.34
N ILE A 171 2.87 16.63 -9.05
CA ILE A 171 1.92 15.55 -9.33
C ILE A 171 0.63 15.77 -8.52
N ILE A 172 0.75 16.00 -7.20
CA ILE A 172 -0.38 16.26 -6.29
C ILE A 172 -1.21 17.45 -6.78
N LYS A 173 -0.56 18.54 -7.21
CA LYS A 173 -1.25 19.71 -7.75
C LYS A 173 -2.11 19.39 -8.97
N VAL A 174 -1.62 18.54 -9.87
CA VAL A 174 -2.37 18.12 -11.06
C VAL A 174 -3.48 17.13 -10.69
N ALA A 175 -3.21 16.17 -9.81
CA ALA A 175 -4.21 15.25 -9.29
C ALA A 175 -5.39 16.00 -8.64
N SER A 176 -5.09 16.93 -7.72
CA SER A 176 -6.10 17.77 -7.06
C SER A 176 -6.94 18.59 -8.05
N LYS A 177 -6.33 19.11 -9.12
CA LYS A 177 -7.04 19.87 -10.16
C LYS A 177 -8.05 19.00 -10.92
N ASN A 178 -7.79 17.70 -11.05
CA ASN A 178 -8.67 16.73 -11.70
C ASN A 178 -9.53 15.94 -10.70
N GLU A 179 -9.55 16.33 -9.42
CA GLU A 179 -10.29 15.64 -8.35
C GLU A 179 -9.87 14.17 -8.15
N ALA A 180 -8.66 13.83 -8.58
CA ALA A 180 -8.03 12.54 -8.33
C ALA A 180 -7.40 12.49 -6.94
N LEU A 181 -7.51 11.34 -6.27
CA LEU A 181 -6.86 11.06 -4.99
C LEU A 181 -5.38 10.71 -5.17
#